data_AF-A0AAN7TUX7-F1
#
_entry.id   AF-A0AAN7TUX7-F1
#
_cell.length_a   1.000
_cell.length_b   1.000
_cell.length_c   1.000
_cell.angle_alpha   90.00
_cell.angle_beta   90.00
_cell.angle_gamma   90.00
#
_symmetry.space_group_name_H-M   'P 1'
#
loop_
_entity.id
_entity.type
_entity.pdbx_description
1 polymer ?
#
loop_
_entity_poly.entity_id
_entity_poly.type
_entity_poly.pdbx_seq_one_letter_code
_entity_poly.pdbx_strand_id
1 'polypeptide(L)'
;MKLLLLLLIFIYHQNIINGDNSCEPEILTISEINPYNADSPIEITGTFCTKDIANISFYIGGNSQLLCENININDSYESLTCSLSNSLDPSTIPPINFNQFYNVSIEFNETVNLNTTTINYPYYLYVNSSCPSGCTNHGICDIGNTCRCDNKYASFNCAYKVKNESLLPLPTGTSFNQFKFITTNDIFNIKISHVLAIPSSPSTPSSFRQAVVDNQYITGESSTTTGLSFITLNQNYWLNSLYYNVDYFDRSSMKSTFGFRNYHGSYMPQSSTSSLITISPTINLYYLGDIYNYSSNVCFEMIFELTNLKNNMDSINWEISDSGNSILFNDKKSQSLLLFSLADIYSFNGIVEPNHSFLKLLKVGGSDVDGEVNSEDLINYSKDSMYLSITIKESLITEPTIGTYTIKLMINAYDTPGFVLQGWEIALIVFASVALFSFMVFIIVLIVRARVAKKRTKQLLRLEILDINTPTEENSTLLNTNTSQKISSNNINETTPLL
;
A
#
# COMPACT_ATOMS: atom_id res chain seq x y z
N MET A 1 -6.90 16.81 51.93
CA MET A 1 -6.49 17.98 51.12
C MET A 1 -6.39 17.66 49.63
N LYS A 2 -5.60 16.67 49.18
CA LYS A 2 -5.51 16.29 47.74
C LYS A 2 -6.85 15.87 47.10
N LEU A 3 -7.70 15.14 47.82
CA LEU A 3 -9.03 14.73 47.33
C LEU A 3 -9.98 15.93 47.15
N LEU A 4 -9.92 16.91 48.06
CA LEU A 4 -10.72 18.13 48.00
C LEU A 4 -10.29 19.03 46.83
N LEU A 5 -8.98 19.08 46.56
CA LEU A 5 -8.42 19.81 45.42
C LEU A 5 -8.83 19.18 44.09
N LEU A 6 -8.80 17.84 43.99
CA LEU A 6 -9.29 17.11 42.82
C LEU A 6 -10.79 17.32 42.59
N LEU A 7 -11.60 17.33 43.66
CA LEU A 7 -13.04 17.56 43.56
C LEU A 7 -13.36 19.00 43.15
N LEU A 8 -12.60 19.99 43.65
CA LEU A 8 -12.74 21.38 43.26
C LEU A 8 -12.28 21.64 41.82
N ILE A 9 -11.21 20.97 41.35
CA ILE A 9 -10.80 21.02 39.94
C ILE A 9 -11.87 20.39 39.05
N PHE A 10 -12.47 19.28 39.47
CA PHE A 10 -13.54 18.62 38.71
C PHE A 10 -14.81 19.49 38.62
N ILE A 11 -15.22 20.13 39.72
CA ILE A 11 -16.36 21.05 39.75
C ILE A 11 -16.06 22.34 38.97
N TYR A 12 -14.82 22.84 39.03
CA TYR A 12 -14.37 24.00 38.25
C TYR A 12 -14.37 23.70 36.74
N HIS A 13 -13.95 22.50 36.33
CA HIS A 13 -14.02 22.08 34.93
C HIS A 13 -15.47 21.90 34.45
N GLN A 14 -16.36 21.38 35.30
CA GLN A 14 -17.79 21.27 34.98
C GLN A 14 -18.49 22.64 34.87
N ASN A 15 -18.06 23.65 35.64
CA ASN A 15 -18.66 24.98 35.60
C ASN A 15 -18.12 25.88 34.48
N ILE A 16 -16.93 25.63 33.94
CA ILE A 16 -16.44 26.33 32.73
C ILE A 16 -17.22 25.92 31.47
N ILE A 17 -17.85 24.75 31.47
CA ILE A 17 -18.68 24.27 30.35
C ILE A 17 -20.08 24.96 30.32
N ASN A 18 -20.44 25.72 31.36
CA ASN A 18 -21.74 26.43 31.44
C ASN A 18 -21.65 27.94 31.12
N GLY A 19 -20.53 28.43 30.59
CA GLY A 19 -20.41 29.81 30.09
C GLY A 19 -20.82 29.87 28.63
N ASP A 20 -21.97 30.49 28.33
CA ASP A 20 -22.54 30.71 27.00
C ASP A 20 -22.30 29.56 26.00
N ASN A 21 -23.29 28.64 25.92
CA ASN A 21 -23.36 27.51 24.99
C ASN A 21 -23.46 27.95 23.50
N SER A 22 -22.74 28.96 23.06
CA SER A 22 -22.43 29.15 21.64
C SER A 22 -21.39 28.11 21.26
N CYS A 23 -21.87 26.88 21.05
CA CYS A 23 -21.10 25.95 20.25
C CYS A 23 -20.90 26.61 18.88
N GLU A 24 -19.64 26.92 18.56
CA GLU A 24 -19.25 27.36 17.23
C GLU A 24 -18.92 26.10 16.42
N PRO A 25 -19.70 25.78 15.38
CA PRO A 25 -19.42 24.62 14.58
C PRO A 25 -18.11 24.82 13.82
N GLU A 26 -17.19 23.87 13.95
CA GLU A 26 -15.91 23.88 13.26
C GLU A 26 -15.82 22.64 12.39
N ILE A 27 -15.63 22.80 11.09
CA ILE A 27 -15.31 21.66 10.21
C ILE A 27 -13.80 21.46 10.30
N LEU A 28 -13.38 20.27 10.70
CA LEU A 28 -11.97 19.91 10.73
C LEU A 28 -11.55 19.34 9.38
N THR A 29 -12.30 18.36 8.86
CA THR A 29 -12.02 17.74 7.55
C THR A 29 -13.29 17.32 6.85
N ILE A 30 -13.21 17.17 5.52
CA ILE A 30 -14.24 16.53 4.70
C ILE A 30 -13.57 15.48 3.84
N SER A 31 -14.20 14.32 3.69
CA SER A 31 -13.76 13.27 2.79
C SER A 31 -13.86 13.72 1.33
N GLU A 32 -13.17 13.00 0.45
CA GLU A 32 -13.34 13.17 -1.00
C GLU A 32 -14.81 13.01 -1.42
N ILE A 33 -15.23 13.83 -2.38
CA ILE A 33 -16.59 13.85 -2.92
C ILE A 33 -16.54 13.36 -4.37
N ASN A 34 -17.33 12.32 -4.69
CA ASN A 34 -17.56 11.92 -6.07
C ASN A 34 -18.91 12.49 -6.56
N PRO A 35 -18.92 13.63 -7.27
CA PRO A 35 -20.14 14.27 -7.71
C PRO A 35 -20.89 13.49 -8.79
N TYR A 36 -20.30 12.45 -9.39
CA TYR A 36 -20.95 11.61 -10.41
C TYR A 36 -21.65 10.38 -9.83
N ASN A 37 -21.51 10.14 -8.53
CA ASN A 37 -22.14 9.03 -7.84
C ASN A 37 -22.96 9.55 -6.65
N ALA A 38 -24.28 9.62 -6.83
CA ALA A 38 -25.22 10.09 -5.80
C ALA A 38 -25.11 9.28 -4.50
N ASP A 39 -24.84 7.98 -4.61
CA ASP A 39 -24.74 7.06 -3.48
C ASP A 39 -23.37 7.10 -2.78
N SER A 40 -22.41 7.90 -3.30
CA SER A 40 -21.10 8.02 -2.65
C SER A 40 -21.27 8.72 -1.30
N PRO A 41 -20.91 8.07 -0.19
CA PRO A 41 -21.01 8.75 1.10
C PRO A 41 -19.95 9.85 1.19
N ILE A 42 -20.26 10.89 1.95
CA ILE A 42 -19.38 12.01 2.27
C ILE A 42 -19.30 12.06 3.79
N GLU A 43 -18.09 12.04 4.34
CA GLU A 43 -17.83 12.17 5.76
C GLU A 43 -17.24 13.56 6.05
N ILE A 44 -17.93 14.34 6.88
CA ILE A 44 -17.47 15.62 7.41
C ILE A 44 -17.13 15.39 8.87
N THR A 45 -15.91 15.66 9.30
CA THR A 45 -15.55 15.64 10.71
C THR A 45 -15.28 17.04 11.21
N GLY A 46 -15.60 17.27 12.46
CA GLY A 46 -15.70 18.61 13.00
C GLY A 46 -16.27 18.60 14.39
N THR A 47 -16.34 19.77 15.00
CA THR A 47 -17.16 19.99 16.18
C THR A 47 -18.53 20.40 15.71
N PHE A 48 -19.52 19.50 15.75
CA PHE A 48 -20.90 19.83 15.38
C PHE A 48 -21.73 20.14 16.63
N CYS A 49 -22.50 21.21 16.56
CA CYS A 49 -23.39 21.58 17.65
C CYS A 49 -24.63 20.68 17.66
N THR A 50 -25.14 20.36 18.84
CA THR A 50 -26.33 19.51 19.05
C THR A 50 -27.64 20.07 18.46
N LYS A 51 -27.59 21.20 17.75
CA LYS A 51 -28.73 21.79 17.06
C LYS A 51 -28.97 21.07 15.73
N ASP A 52 -30.24 20.92 15.35
CA ASP A 52 -30.67 20.23 14.13
C ASP A 52 -30.00 20.85 12.90
N ILE A 53 -29.05 20.13 12.30
CA ILE A 53 -28.49 20.49 10.99
C ILE A 53 -29.63 20.39 9.97
N ALA A 54 -30.00 21.51 9.36
CA ALA A 54 -31.12 21.59 8.41
C ALA A 54 -30.72 21.00 7.05
N ASN A 55 -29.54 21.41 6.56
CA ASN A 55 -29.10 21.10 5.22
C ASN A 55 -27.58 21.21 5.12
N ILE A 56 -27.00 20.41 4.23
CA ILE A 56 -25.58 20.49 3.88
C ILE A 56 -25.51 20.60 2.37
N SER A 57 -24.79 21.62 1.89
CA SER A 57 -24.65 21.85 0.47
C SER A 57 -23.22 22.16 0.06
N PHE A 58 -22.83 21.58 -1.07
CA PHE A 58 -21.52 21.76 -1.69
C PHE A 58 -21.69 22.60 -2.94
N TYR A 59 -20.89 23.65 -3.10
CA TYR A 59 -20.95 24.52 -4.27
C TYR A 59 -19.78 24.23 -5.21
N ILE A 60 -20.10 23.93 -6.48
CA ILE A 60 -19.13 23.66 -7.54
C ILE A 60 -19.22 24.75 -8.61
N GLY A 61 -18.08 25.33 -8.96
CA GLY A 61 -17.98 26.26 -10.10
C GLY A 61 -18.86 27.52 -9.92
N GLY A 62 -19.11 27.92 -8.68
CA GLY A 62 -19.82 29.15 -8.32
C GLY A 62 -21.35 29.13 -8.45
N ASN A 63 -21.96 28.14 -9.14
CA ASN A 63 -23.42 28.13 -9.37
C ASN A 63 -24.10 26.76 -9.21
N SER A 64 -23.37 25.64 -9.20
CA SER A 64 -23.98 24.31 -9.06
C SER A 64 -23.97 23.89 -7.60
N GLN A 65 -25.16 23.74 -7.01
CA GLN A 65 -25.32 23.26 -5.64
C GLN A 65 -25.57 21.75 -5.66
N LEU A 66 -24.74 21.00 -4.95
CA LEU A 66 -25.01 19.60 -4.62
C LEU A 66 -25.53 19.54 -3.20
N LEU A 67 -26.76 19.04 -3.03
CA LEU A 67 -27.37 18.87 -1.71
C LEU A 67 -27.01 17.50 -1.16
N CYS A 68 -26.65 17.45 0.12
CA CYS A 68 -26.46 16.21 0.85
C CYS A 68 -27.78 15.73 1.47
N GLU A 69 -28.11 14.47 1.25
CA GLU A 69 -29.22 13.74 1.84
C GLU A 69 -28.72 12.70 2.84
N ASN A 70 -29.64 12.09 3.60
CA ASN A 70 -29.35 11.03 4.56
C ASN A 70 -28.29 11.44 5.61
N ILE A 71 -28.37 12.68 6.09
CA ILE A 71 -27.45 13.22 7.10
C ILE A 71 -27.56 12.38 8.37
N ASN A 72 -26.44 11.77 8.75
CA ASN A 72 -26.30 10.96 9.96
C ASN A 72 -25.11 11.48 10.77
N ILE A 73 -25.38 11.95 11.99
CA ILE A 73 -24.38 12.48 12.92
C ILE A 73 -24.04 11.36 13.91
N ASN A 74 -22.75 11.10 14.11
CA ASN A 74 -22.29 10.14 15.10
C ASN A 74 -22.63 10.62 16.53
N ASP A 75 -22.81 9.69 17.47
CA ASP A 75 -23.19 9.95 18.86
C ASP A 75 -22.20 10.88 19.61
N SER A 76 -20.95 11.00 19.13
CA SER A 76 -19.94 11.91 19.68
C SER A 76 -20.00 13.34 19.11
N TYR A 77 -20.84 13.61 18.10
CA TYR A 77 -20.91 14.88 17.37
C TYR A 77 -19.56 15.32 16.74
N GLU A 78 -18.67 14.36 16.52
CA GLU A 78 -17.36 14.59 15.91
C GLU A 78 -17.35 14.28 14.40
N SER A 79 -18.35 13.53 13.93
CA SER A 79 -18.47 13.15 12.53
C SER A 79 -19.92 13.16 12.05
N LEU A 80 -20.06 13.54 10.80
CA LEU A 80 -21.30 13.62 10.06
C LEU A 80 -21.09 12.87 8.75
N THR A 81 -22.06 12.05 8.37
CA THR A 81 -22.07 11.35 7.08
C THR A 81 -23.31 11.73 6.29
N CYS A 82 -23.19 11.88 4.97
CA CYS A 82 -24.32 12.15 4.08
C CYS A 82 -24.03 11.59 2.68
N SER A 83 -25.04 11.53 1.80
CA SER A 83 -24.90 11.12 0.39
C SER A 83 -25.41 12.23 -0.52
N LEU A 84 -24.95 12.32 -1.77
CA LEU A 84 -25.43 13.36 -2.67
C LEU A 84 -26.86 13.05 -3.15
N SER A 85 -27.77 14.02 -3.04
CA SER A 85 -29.14 13.93 -3.57
C SER A 85 -29.20 13.65 -5.08
N ASN A 86 -28.23 14.20 -5.82
CA ASN A 86 -28.17 14.13 -7.27
C ASN A 86 -26.71 13.96 -7.70
N SER A 87 -26.49 13.10 -8.70
CA SER A 87 -25.22 13.05 -9.42
C SER A 87 -25.20 14.05 -10.57
N LEU A 88 -24.03 14.60 -10.84
CA LEU A 88 -23.75 15.31 -12.08
C LEU A 88 -23.71 14.31 -13.23
N ASP A 89 -24.20 14.73 -14.39
CA ASP A 89 -24.13 13.93 -15.60
C ASP A 89 -22.67 13.92 -16.11
N PRO A 90 -22.00 12.76 -16.23
CA PRO A 90 -20.64 12.68 -16.76
C PRO A 90 -20.48 13.23 -18.18
N SER A 91 -21.58 13.43 -18.91
CA SER A 91 -21.60 14.04 -20.23
C SER A 91 -21.68 15.57 -20.25
N THR A 92 -21.69 16.26 -19.10
CA THR A 92 -21.66 17.74 -19.08
C THR A 92 -20.39 18.29 -19.74
N ILE A 93 -20.56 19.13 -20.77
CA ILE A 93 -19.47 19.80 -21.49
C ILE A 93 -19.58 21.33 -21.24
N PRO A 94 -18.50 22.01 -20.83
CA PRO A 94 -17.18 21.46 -20.53
C PRO A 94 -17.20 20.57 -19.27
N PRO A 95 -16.32 19.55 -19.18
CA PRO A 95 -16.17 18.81 -17.94
C PRO A 95 -15.94 19.79 -16.80
N ILE A 96 -16.74 19.66 -15.76
CA ILE A 96 -16.72 20.57 -14.61
C ILE A 96 -15.29 20.59 -14.06
N ASN A 97 -14.72 21.79 -13.94
CA ASN A 97 -13.39 21.93 -13.37
C ASN A 97 -13.54 21.75 -11.86
N PHE A 98 -13.13 20.60 -11.33
CA PHE A 98 -13.32 20.30 -9.92
C PHE A 98 -12.26 20.91 -8.99
N ASN A 99 -11.25 21.58 -9.54
CA ASN A 99 -10.45 22.53 -8.78
C ASN A 99 -11.28 23.78 -8.36
N GLN A 100 -12.60 23.73 -8.55
CA GLN A 100 -13.57 24.78 -8.26
C GLN A 100 -14.61 24.41 -7.20
N PHE A 101 -14.35 23.38 -6.37
CA PHE A 101 -15.06 23.23 -5.11
C PHE A 101 -14.52 24.27 -4.12
N TYR A 102 -15.26 25.35 -3.93
CA TYR A 102 -14.76 26.46 -3.11
C TYR A 102 -15.43 26.54 -1.75
N ASN A 103 -16.68 26.08 -1.62
CA ASN A 103 -17.49 26.33 -0.43
C ASN A 103 -18.33 25.11 -0.03
N VAL A 104 -18.30 24.79 1.26
CA VAL A 104 -19.26 23.89 1.92
C VAL A 104 -20.11 24.72 2.87
N SER A 105 -21.41 24.74 2.62
CA SER A 105 -22.36 25.45 3.46
C SER A 105 -23.13 24.44 4.30
N ILE A 106 -23.00 24.56 5.62
CA ILE A 106 -23.81 23.82 6.57
C ILE A 106 -24.84 24.81 7.13
N GLU A 107 -26.11 24.52 6.84
CA GLU A 107 -27.24 25.30 7.32
C GLU A 107 -27.81 24.63 8.57
N PHE A 108 -27.94 25.40 9.65
CA PHE A 108 -28.50 24.95 10.91
C PHE A 108 -29.94 25.46 11.06
N ASN A 109 -30.84 24.59 11.55
CA ASN A 109 -32.24 24.92 11.73
C ASN A 109 -32.43 25.70 13.04
N GLU A 110 -32.11 26.99 13.06
CA GLU A 110 -32.49 27.84 14.20
C GLU A 110 -33.95 28.31 14.06
N THR A 111 -34.79 27.94 15.03
CA THR A 111 -36.23 28.26 15.08
C THR A 111 -36.54 29.77 15.14
N VAL A 112 -35.55 30.67 15.14
CA VAL A 112 -35.79 32.11 15.35
C VAL A 112 -35.03 33.04 14.38
N ASN A 113 -33.94 32.64 13.72
CA ASN A 113 -33.32 33.41 12.63
C ASN A 113 -32.40 32.48 11.82
N LEU A 114 -32.64 32.34 10.51
CA LEU A 114 -31.82 31.54 9.59
C LEU A 114 -30.45 32.21 9.38
N ASN A 115 -29.53 32.04 10.30
CA ASN A 115 -28.13 32.40 10.09
C ASN A 115 -27.45 31.24 9.37
N THR A 116 -27.23 31.38 8.06
CA THR A 116 -26.40 30.45 7.29
C THR A 116 -24.93 30.74 7.58
N THR A 117 -24.30 29.92 8.41
CA THR A 117 -22.83 29.89 8.52
C THR A 117 -22.28 29.19 7.29
N THR A 118 -21.77 29.97 6.34
CA THR A 118 -21.04 29.41 5.19
C THR A 118 -19.57 29.30 5.59
N ILE A 119 -19.03 28.09 5.59
CA ILE A 119 -17.61 27.87 5.88
C ILE A 119 -16.92 27.59 4.55
N ASN A 120 -16.17 28.58 4.07
CA ASN A 120 -15.48 28.48 2.78
C ASN A 120 -14.21 27.64 2.98
N TYR A 121 -14.10 26.55 2.24
CA TYR A 121 -12.91 25.70 2.22
C TYR A 121 -12.45 25.59 0.76
N PRO A 122 -11.38 26.30 0.39
CA PRO A 122 -11.02 26.49 -1.01
C PRO A 122 -10.41 25.26 -1.72
N TYR A 123 -10.17 24.13 -1.04
CA TYR A 123 -9.53 22.96 -1.67
C TYR A 123 -10.16 21.66 -1.21
N TYR A 124 -10.92 21.05 -2.10
CA TYR A 124 -11.34 19.66 -2.01
C TYR A 124 -10.80 18.89 -3.20
N LEU A 125 -10.19 17.73 -2.96
CA LEU A 125 -9.78 16.86 -4.05
C LEU A 125 -11.00 16.15 -4.61
N TYR A 126 -11.14 16.34 -5.91
CA TYR A 126 -11.90 15.48 -6.77
C TYR A 126 -10.96 14.47 -7.40
N VAL A 127 -11.33 13.20 -7.35
CA VAL A 127 -10.71 12.17 -8.19
C VAL A 127 -11.69 11.79 -9.30
N ASN A 128 -11.30 12.00 -10.55
CA ASN A 128 -12.11 11.72 -11.76
C ASN A 128 -12.34 10.23 -12.04
N SER A 129 -11.96 9.36 -11.13
CA SER A 129 -11.91 7.94 -11.40
C SER A 129 -13.05 7.27 -10.68
N SER A 130 -13.88 6.53 -11.42
CA SER A 130 -14.53 5.35 -10.84
C SER A 130 -13.50 4.56 -10.03
N CYS A 131 -13.90 3.89 -8.96
CA CYS A 131 -12.97 3.10 -8.15
C CYS A 131 -12.02 2.26 -9.04
N PRO A 132 -10.73 2.18 -8.69
CA PRO A 132 -9.71 1.62 -9.58
C PRO A 132 -10.12 0.22 -10.03
N SER A 133 -10.24 0.05 -11.35
CA SER A 133 -10.68 -1.19 -12.00
C SER A 133 -12.04 -1.73 -11.50
N GLY A 134 -12.95 -0.87 -11.05
CA GLY A 134 -14.24 -1.27 -10.47
C GLY A 134 -14.10 -2.22 -9.28
N CYS A 135 -13.04 -2.06 -8.49
CA CYS A 135 -12.70 -2.95 -7.37
C CYS A 135 -12.56 -4.43 -7.77
N THR A 136 -12.22 -4.68 -9.04
CA THR A 136 -11.98 -6.00 -9.63
C THR A 136 -13.09 -7.04 -9.40
N ASN A 137 -14.32 -6.59 -9.12
CA ASN A 137 -15.45 -7.43 -8.70
C ASN A 137 -15.22 -8.21 -7.38
N HIS A 138 -14.26 -7.76 -6.57
CA HIS A 138 -13.92 -8.32 -5.25
C HIS A 138 -14.05 -7.26 -4.16
N GLY A 139 -14.97 -6.33 -4.35
CA GLY A 139 -15.24 -5.25 -3.43
C GLY A 139 -16.34 -4.34 -3.97
N ILE A 140 -16.72 -3.40 -3.13
CA ILE A 140 -17.71 -2.37 -3.44
C ILE A 140 -16.96 -1.04 -3.49
N CYS A 141 -17.28 -0.23 -4.51
CA CYS A 141 -16.78 1.14 -4.59
C CYS A 141 -17.42 1.98 -3.50
N ASP A 142 -16.60 2.69 -2.73
CA ASP A 142 -17.04 3.36 -1.50
C ASP A 142 -16.39 4.77 -1.43
N ILE A 143 -16.56 5.54 -0.34
CA ILE A 143 -16.20 6.98 -0.22
C ILE A 143 -14.80 7.31 -0.75
N GLY A 144 -14.67 8.33 -1.61
CA GLY A 144 -13.37 8.75 -2.14
C GLY A 144 -12.76 7.77 -3.14
N ASN A 145 -13.61 7.16 -3.98
CA ASN A 145 -13.20 6.29 -5.08
C ASN A 145 -12.24 5.16 -4.69
N THR A 146 -12.40 4.68 -3.47
CA THR A 146 -11.57 3.65 -2.90
C THR A 146 -12.39 2.39 -2.70
N CYS A 147 -11.71 1.25 -2.77
CA CYS A 147 -12.37 -0.04 -2.77
C CYS A 147 -12.49 -0.62 -1.37
N ARG A 148 -13.72 -0.91 -0.97
CA ARG A 148 -14.00 -1.76 0.18
C ARG A 148 -14.03 -3.21 -0.26
N CYS A 149 -12.94 -3.93 -0.02
CA CYS A 149 -12.79 -5.29 -0.51
C CYS A 149 -13.76 -6.28 0.15
N ASP A 150 -14.05 -7.36 -0.55
CA ASP A 150 -14.74 -8.50 0.02
C ASP A 150 -13.82 -9.22 1.01
N ASN A 151 -14.42 -10.05 1.85
CA ASN A 151 -13.66 -10.89 2.76
C ASN A 151 -12.60 -11.73 2.01
N LYS A 152 -11.36 -11.72 2.50
CA LYS A 152 -10.17 -12.38 1.91
C LYS A 152 -9.59 -11.69 0.67
N TYR A 153 -9.95 -10.45 0.40
CA TYR A 153 -9.32 -9.63 -0.63
C TYR A 153 -8.73 -8.36 -0.02
N ALA A 154 -7.64 -7.88 -0.60
CA ALA A 154 -6.92 -6.68 -0.19
C ALA A 154 -6.26 -6.02 -1.42
N SER A 155 -5.58 -4.90 -1.17
CA SER A 155 -5.08 -3.87 -2.13
C SER A 155 -6.08 -2.73 -2.37
N PHE A 156 -5.57 -1.62 -2.90
CA PHE A 156 -6.39 -0.44 -3.23
C PHE A 156 -7.47 -0.70 -4.29
N ASN A 157 -7.38 -1.80 -5.05
CA ASN A 157 -8.35 -2.23 -6.07
C ASN A 157 -8.92 -3.64 -5.82
N CYS A 158 -8.66 -4.23 -4.65
CA CYS A 158 -9.10 -5.57 -4.25
C CYS A 158 -8.63 -6.73 -5.14
N ALA A 159 -7.56 -6.52 -5.92
CA ALA A 159 -7.05 -7.52 -6.85
C ALA A 159 -6.39 -8.72 -6.15
N TYR A 160 -5.97 -8.56 -4.89
CA TYR A 160 -5.15 -9.55 -4.21
C TYR A 160 -5.93 -10.35 -3.20
N LYS A 161 -5.97 -11.66 -3.40
CA LYS A 161 -6.50 -12.60 -2.42
C LYS A 161 -5.51 -12.71 -1.25
N VAL A 162 -6.00 -12.71 -0.02
CA VAL A 162 -5.19 -12.82 1.20
C VAL A 162 -5.61 -14.01 2.05
N LYS A 163 -4.66 -14.56 2.82
CA LYS A 163 -4.88 -15.65 3.77
C LYS A 163 -5.34 -15.06 5.10
N ASN A 164 -6.16 -15.82 5.84
CA ASN A 164 -6.74 -15.38 7.12
C ASN A 164 -5.69 -14.76 8.06
N GLU A 165 -5.85 -13.47 8.33
CA GLU A 165 -4.89 -12.61 9.03
C GLU A 165 -4.86 -12.81 10.53
N SER A 166 -5.86 -13.50 11.10
CA SER A 166 -5.97 -13.73 12.55
C SER A 166 -4.78 -14.49 13.18
N LEU A 167 -3.86 -14.99 12.35
CA LEU A 167 -2.65 -15.70 12.78
C LEU A 167 -1.38 -14.85 12.68
N LEU A 168 -1.46 -13.67 12.07
CA LEU A 168 -0.31 -12.79 11.96
C LEU A 168 -0.05 -12.09 13.31
N PRO A 169 1.21 -11.98 13.74
CA PRO A 169 1.55 -11.29 14.97
C PRO A 169 1.33 -9.78 14.82
N LEU A 170 1.00 -9.12 15.93
CA LEU A 170 0.88 -7.66 15.95
C LEU A 170 2.18 -6.98 15.53
N PRO A 171 2.09 -5.77 14.94
CA PRO A 171 3.27 -4.96 14.70
C PRO A 171 4.04 -4.73 16.01
N THR A 172 5.36 -4.71 15.93
CA THR A 172 6.23 -4.53 17.11
C THR A 172 7.20 -3.38 16.91
N GLY A 173 7.30 -2.50 17.90
CA GLY A 173 8.31 -1.46 17.93
C GLY A 173 9.68 -2.04 18.27
N THR A 174 10.73 -1.62 17.54
CA THR A 174 12.12 -1.96 17.89
C THR A 174 12.93 -0.76 18.37
N SER A 175 12.52 0.44 17.96
CA SER A 175 12.92 1.72 18.52
C SER A 175 11.74 2.70 18.36
N PHE A 176 11.84 3.91 18.90
CA PHE A 176 10.72 4.85 18.84
C PHE A 176 10.43 5.35 17.40
N ASN A 177 11.45 5.40 16.54
CA ASN A 177 11.29 5.73 15.12
C ASN A 177 11.16 4.51 14.20
N GLN A 178 11.10 3.28 14.72
CA GLN A 178 11.14 2.06 13.92
C GLN A 178 10.23 0.94 14.46
N PHE A 179 9.45 0.35 13.57
CA PHE A 179 8.55 -0.76 13.87
C PHE A 179 8.54 -1.79 12.75
N LYS A 180 8.06 -2.99 13.07
CA LYS A 180 8.09 -4.15 12.18
C LYS A 180 6.70 -4.70 11.93
N PHE A 181 6.43 -5.01 10.68
CA PHE A 181 5.35 -5.92 10.28
C PHE A 181 5.93 -7.29 9.97
N ILE A 182 5.31 -8.32 10.51
CA ILE A 182 5.75 -9.70 10.33
C ILE A 182 4.63 -10.44 9.60
N THR A 183 4.96 -11.02 8.46
CA THR A 183 4.11 -11.97 7.75
C THR A 183 4.60 -13.39 8.04
N THR A 184 3.95 -14.44 7.50
CA THR A 184 4.45 -15.81 7.68
C THR A 184 5.89 -15.95 7.18
N ASN A 185 6.20 -15.30 6.06
CA ASN A 185 7.46 -15.51 5.34
C ASN A 185 8.40 -14.30 5.34
N ASP A 186 7.95 -13.09 5.70
CA ASP A 186 8.74 -11.86 5.69
C ASP A 186 8.72 -11.10 7.01
N ILE A 187 9.68 -10.17 7.13
CA ILE A 187 9.70 -9.18 8.20
C ILE A 187 10.04 -7.84 7.56
N PHE A 188 9.02 -7.00 7.41
CA PHE A 188 9.17 -5.63 6.93
C PHE A 188 9.49 -4.72 8.10
N ASN A 189 10.56 -3.97 7.97
CA ASN A 189 11.03 -3.03 8.95
C ASN A 189 10.87 -1.62 8.39
N ILE A 190 10.17 -0.77 9.13
CA ILE A 190 9.75 0.56 8.67
C ILE A 190 10.27 1.57 9.67
N LYS A 191 11.01 2.56 9.17
CA LYS A 191 11.62 3.61 9.96
C LYS A 191 11.31 4.96 9.36
N ILE A 192 10.79 5.89 10.16
CA ILE A 192 10.77 7.30 9.74
C ILE A 192 12.22 7.82 9.80
N SER A 193 12.75 8.16 8.63
CA SER A 193 14.19 8.40 8.44
C SER A 193 14.51 9.88 8.35
N HIS A 194 13.73 10.63 7.57
CA HIS A 194 14.02 12.02 7.25
C HIS A 194 12.76 12.86 7.10
N VAL A 195 12.93 14.17 7.30
CA VAL A 195 11.99 15.19 6.81
C VAL A 195 12.76 16.14 5.91
N LEU A 196 12.29 16.34 4.70
CA LEU A 196 12.90 17.25 3.73
C LEU A 196 12.03 18.49 3.53
N ALA A 197 12.67 19.62 3.22
CA ALA A 197 12.06 20.79 2.62
C ALA A 197 12.73 21.05 1.26
N ILE A 198 11.93 20.95 0.20
CA ILE A 198 12.37 20.98 -1.20
C ILE A 198 11.71 22.19 -1.88
N PRO A 199 12.48 23.08 -2.55
CA PRO A 199 11.90 24.15 -3.33
C PRO A 199 11.20 23.61 -4.59
N SER A 200 10.14 24.27 -5.07
CA SER A 200 9.38 23.82 -6.26
C SER A 200 10.15 23.80 -7.58
N SER A 201 11.35 24.37 -7.63
CA SER A 201 12.24 24.33 -8.78
C SER A 201 13.68 24.14 -8.29
N PRO A 202 14.05 22.93 -7.85
CA PRO A 202 15.44 22.66 -7.47
C PRO A 202 16.27 22.68 -8.76
N SER A 203 17.05 23.73 -8.97
CA SER A 203 18.02 23.77 -10.07
C SER A 203 19.19 22.83 -9.83
N THR A 204 19.42 22.40 -8.58
CA THR A 204 20.43 21.42 -8.18
C THR A 204 19.99 20.61 -6.94
N PRO A 205 20.41 19.35 -6.80
CA PRO A 205 20.14 18.51 -5.61
C PRO A 205 20.66 19.12 -4.29
N SER A 206 21.69 19.96 -4.35
CA SER A 206 22.25 20.65 -3.17
C SER A 206 21.32 21.69 -2.51
N SER A 207 20.12 21.89 -3.05
CA SER A 207 19.22 22.98 -2.66
C SER A 207 18.15 22.59 -1.63
N PHE A 208 17.95 21.31 -1.30
CA PHE A 208 16.96 20.92 -0.29
C PHE A 208 17.55 20.91 1.13
N ARG A 209 16.70 21.14 2.13
CA ARG A 209 17.05 21.00 3.55
C ARG A 209 16.61 19.63 4.05
N GLN A 210 17.47 18.94 4.79
CA GLN A 210 17.20 17.61 5.34
C GLN A 210 17.34 17.62 6.85
N ALA A 211 16.34 17.09 7.55
CA ALA A 211 16.39 16.75 8.97
C ALA A 211 16.40 15.23 9.10
N VAL A 212 17.40 14.68 9.79
CA VAL A 212 17.49 13.23 10.08
C VAL A 212 16.74 12.94 11.37
N VAL A 213 15.75 12.05 11.33
CA VAL A 213 14.98 11.64 12.51
C VAL A 213 15.78 10.61 13.30
N ASP A 214 16.70 11.11 14.11
CA ASP A 214 17.61 10.32 14.94
C ASP A 214 17.17 10.28 16.42
N ASN A 215 17.45 9.16 17.08
CA ASN A 215 17.10 8.87 18.47
C ASN A 215 17.61 9.92 19.45
N GLN A 216 18.72 10.59 19.14
CA GLN A 216 19.29 11.64 20.00
C GLN A 216 18.38 12.87 20.19
N TYR A 217 17.42 13.09 19.27
CA TYR A 217 16.49 14.22 19.32
C TYR A 217 15.08 13.81 19.74
N ILE A 218 14.88 12.52 20.01
CA ILE A 218 13.58 11.96 20.42
C ILE A 218 13.37 12.25 21.91
N THR A 219 12.18 12.77 22.22
CA THR A 219 11.71 13.08 23.56
C THR A 219 10.25 12.63 23.70
N GLY A 220 9.71 12.60 24.93
CA GLY A 220 8.29 12.24 25.13
C GLY A 220 7.95 10.83 24.66
N GLU A 221 8.92 9.93 24.76
CA GLU A 221 8.82 8.55 24.30
C GLU A 221 7.76 7.76 25.08
N SER A 222 6.87 7.10 24.35
CA SER A 222 5.92 6.13 24.90
C SER A 222 5.91 4.90 24.02
N SER A 223 5.96 3.72 24.62
CA SER A 223 5.81 2.45 23.91
C SER A 223 4.87 1.57 24.72
N THR A 224 3.82 1.10 24.06
CA THR A 224 2.78 0.26 24.62
C THR A 224 2.60 -0.96 23.72
N THR A 225 1.85 -1.96 24.20
CA THR A 225 1.47 -3.11 23.36
C THR A 225 0.57 -2.70 22.19
N THR A 226 -0.04 -1.52 22.25
CA THR A 226 -0.99 -0.99 21.26
C THR A 226 -0.39 0.14 20.44
N GLY A 227 0.91 0.43 20.56
CA GLY A 227 1.50 1.52 19.78
C GLY A 227 2.79 2.09 20.32
N LEU A 228 3.36 3.04 19.58
CA LEU A 228 4.51 3.84 19.99
C LEU A 228 4.31 5.31 19.64
N SER A 229 4.86 6.21 20.44
CA SER A 229 4.81 7.64 20.16
C SER A 229 6.08 8.34 20.59
N PHE A 230 6.42 9.42 19.89
CA PHE A 230 7.46 10.34 20.31
C PHE A 230 7.23 11.76 19.80
N ILE A 231 7.99 12.69 20.39
CA ILE A 231 8.11 14.07 19.95
C ILE A 231 9.59 14.38 19.73
N THR A 232 9.97 14.93 18.59
CA THR A 232 11.28 15.57 18.45
C THR A 232 11.15 17.07 18.69
N LEU A 233 12.11 17.67 19.40
CA LEU A 233 12.16 19.12 19.61
C LEU A 233 13.44 19.70 19.00
N ASN A 234 13.33 20.87 18.37
CA ASN A 234 14.45 21.68 17.87
C ASN A 234 15.43 20.90 16.98
N GLN A 235 14.93 20.02 16.10
CA GLN A 235 15.78 19.28 15.17
C GLN A 235 16.54 20.22 14.23
N ASN A 236 15.84 21.24 13.73
CA ASN A 236 16.37 22.29 12.88
C ASN A 236 15.52 23.56 13.06
N TYR A 237 16.06 24.73 12.72
CA TYR A 237 15.33 26.00 12.83
C TYR A 237 13.99 26.00 12.08
N TRP A 238 13.90 25.27 10.96
CA TRP A 238 12.68 25.17 10.15
C TRP A 238 11.74 24.02 10.57
N LEU A 239 12.24 23.00 11.27
CA LEU A 239 11.43 21.87 11.79
C LEU A 239 11.42 21.95 13.33
N ASN A 240 10.48 22.74 13.85
CA ASN A 240 10.40 23.03 15.29
C ASN A 240 10.12 21.77 16.11
N SER A 241 9.13 20.99 15.67
CA SER A 241 8.79 19.72 16.31
C SER A 241 8.22 18.71 15.33
N LEU A 242 8.34 17.43 15.65
CA LEU A 242 7.67 16.34 14.95
C LEU A 242 7.00 15.47 15.99
N TYR A 243 5.66 15.48 16.03
CA TYR A 243 4.90 14.49 16.76
C TYR A 243 4.70 13.27 15.87
N TYR A 244 4.96 12.09 16.40
CA TYR A 244 4.82 10.83 15.70
C TYR A 244 4.14 9.83 16.63
N ASN A 245 3.04 9.25 16.19
CA ASN A 245 2.30 8.24 16.93
C ASN A 245 1.94 7.09 15.99
N VAL A 246 2.11 5.86 16.44
CA VAL A 246 1.74 4.64 15.71
C VAL A 246 0.84 3.84 16.61
N ASP A 247 -0.43 3.70 16.22
CA ASP A 247 -1.40 2.87 16.92
C ASP A 247 -1.51 1.50 16.24
N TYR A 248 -1.27 0.43 16.98
CA TYR A 248 -1.43 -0.96 16.56
C TYR A 248 -2.83 -1.44 16.89
N PHE A 249 -3.55 -1.99 15.90
CA PHE A 249 -4.90 -2.50 16.12
C PHE A 249 -4.88 -3.96 16.63
N ASP A 250 -5.11 -4.15 17.93
CA ASP A 250 -5.26 -5.48 18.52
C ASP A 250 -6.71 -6.00 18.44
N ARG A 251 -6.94 -6.99 17.56
CA ARG A 251 -8.23 -7.68 17.40
C ARG A 251 -8.46 -8.84 18.37
N SER A 252 -7.50 -9.21 19.22
CA SER A 252 -7.67 -10.32 20.18
C SER A 252 -8.85 -10.11 21.15
N SER A 253 -9.24 -8.86 21.39
CA SER A 253 -10.33 -8.47 22.28
C SER A 253 -11.71 -8.32 21.60
N MET A 254 -11.76 -8.08 20.29
CA MET A 254 -13.02 -7.90 19.55
C MET A 254 -13.38 -9.16 18.75
N LYS A 255 -14.37 -9.92 19.24
CA LYS A 255 -15.05 -10.96 18.45
C LYS A 255 -15.80 -10.31 17.28
N SER A 256 -15.16 -9.96 16.19
CA SER A 256 -15.91 -9.58 14.99
C SER A 256 -15.17 -9.84 13.69
N THR A 257 -16.01 -10.15 12.71
CA THR A 257 -15.79 -10.39 11.29
C THR A 257 -14.84 -9.39 10.63
N PHE A 258 -14.20 -9.81 9.54
CA PHE A 258 -13.49 -8.92 8.61
C PHE A 258 -14.36 -7.69 8.33
N GLY A 259 -13.90 -6.53 8.79
CA GLY A 259 -14.63 -5.28 8.74
C GLY A 259 -13.75 -4.26 8.07
N PHE A 260 -14.36 -3.30 7.41
CA PHE A 260 -13.64 -2.15 6.86
C PHE A 260 -14.11 -0.92 7.60
N ARG A 261 -13.19 -0.03 7.92
CA ARG A 261 -13.53 1.32 8.33
C ARG A 261 -13.03 2.24 7.23
N ASN A 262 -13.91 3.04 6.65
CA ASN A 262 -13.43 4.18 5.89
C ASN A 262 -12.75 5.10 6.89
N TYR A 263 -11.55 5.53 6.57
CA TYR A 263 -10.91 6.58 7.32
C TYR A 263 -10.49 7.67 6.34
N HIS A 264 -11.43 8.59 6.13
CA HIS A 264 -11.24 9.81 5.37
C HIS A 264 -10.61 9.59 3.99
N GLY A 265 -11.21 8.71 3.18
CA GLY A 265 -10.75 8.42 1.81
C GLY A 265 -9.65 7.35 1.69
N SER A 266 -9.14 6.83 2.82
CA SER A 266 -8.35 5.60 2.85
C SER A 266 -9.22 4.44 3.39
N TYR A 267 -9.47 3.40 2.58
CA TYR A 267 -10.15 2.21 3.10
C TYR A 267 -9.18 1.37 3.89
N MET A 268 -9.53 1.16 5.15
CA MET A 268 -8.81 0.33 6.08
C MET A 268 -9.41 -1.07 6.06
N PRO A 269 -8.75 -2.09 5.49
CA PRO A 269 -9.05 -3.46 5.86
C PRO A 269 -8.68 -3.58 7.34
N GLN A 270 -9.63 -3.88 8.23
CA GLN A 270 -9.31 -4.08 9.64
C GLN A 270 -8.62 -5.44 9.79
N SER A 271 -7.33 -5.48 9.44
CA SER A 271 -6.45 -6.60 9.70
C SER A 271 -5.93 -6.54 11.14
N SER A 272 -5.62 -7.70 11.72
CA SER A 272 -4.86 -7.76 12.98
C SER A 272 -3.41 -7.28 12.83
N THR A 273 -2.98 -6.95 11.62
CA THR A 273 -1.65 -6.45 11.25
C THR A 273 -1.73 -5.05 10.64
N SER A 274 -2.67 -4.24 11.13
CA SER A 274 -2.80 -2.85 10.72
C SER A 274 -2.14 -1.94 11.76
N SER A 275 -1.53 -0.85 11.27
CA SER A 275 -1.12 0.28 12.10
C SER A 275 -1.63 1.58 11.51
N LEU A 276 -2.11 2.47 12.36
CA LEU A 276 -2.38 3.86 12.02
C LEU A 276 -1.23 4.73 12.52
N ILE A 277 -0.60 5.46 11.61
CA ILE A 277 0.47 6.38 11.94
C ILE A 277 -0.09 7.79 11.84
N THR A 278 -0.06 8.53 12.95
CA THR A 278 -0.33 9.96 12.97
C THR A 278 0.99 10.70 13.06
N ILE A 279 1.25 11.57 12.09
CA ILE A 279 2.46 12.37 12.00
C ILE A 279 2.05 13.83 11.98
N SER A 280 2.58 14.61 12.92
CA SER A 280 2.30 16.04 12.98
C SER A 280 3.58 16.88 13.03
N PRO A 281 4.17 17.24 11.87
CA PRO A 281 5.30 18.15 11.83
C PRO A 281 4.84 19.60 12.07
N THR A 282 5.57 20.31 12.91
CA THR A 282 5.45 21.76 13.11
C THR A 282 6.58 22.44 12.37
N ILE A 283 6.23 23.13 11.29
CA ILE A 283 7.16 23.73 10.34
C ILE A 283 7.15 25.25 10.53
N ASN A 284 8.35 25.83 10.54
CA ASN A 284 8.54 27.27 10.60
C ASN A 284 9.08 27.78 9.25
N LEU A 285 8.17 28.34 8.46
CA LEU A 285 8.45 28.83 7.12
C LEU A 285 9.37 30.03 7.08
N TYR A 286 9.46 30.78 8.18
CA TYR A 286 10.36 31.93 8.30
C TYR A 286 11.81 31.54 7.98
N TYR A 287 12.26 30.38 8.48
CA TYR A 287 13.63 29.90 8.28
C TYR A 287 13.87 29.25 6.91
N LEU A 288 12.83 29.11 6.09
CA LEU A 288 12.96 28.65 4.71
C LEU A 288 13.09 29.84 3.75
N GLY A 289 12.45 30.98 4.05
CA GLY A 289 12.42 32.19 3.21
C GLY A 289 13.78 32.87 2.97
N ASP A 290 14.77 32.71 3.85
CA ASP A 290 16.11 33.30 3.63
C ASP A 290 16.91 32.61 2.51
N ILE A 291 16.50 31.43 2.06
CA ILE A 291 17.17 30.64 1.02
C ILE A 291 16.38 30.69 -0.29
N TYR A 292 15.06 30.82 -0.18
CA TYR A 292 14.14 30.78 -1.30
C TYR A 292 13.44 32.14 -1.38
N ASN A 293 13.66 32.88 -2.47
CA ASN A 293 12.86 34.07 -2.75
C ASN A 293 11.39 33.73 -2.46
N TYR A 294 10.73 34.51 -1.59
CA TYR A 294 9.39 34.32 -0.99
C TYR A 294 8.24 34.04 -1.99
N SER A 295 8.53 33.94 -3.27
CA SER A 295 7.61 33.65 -4.37
C SER A 295 7.64 32.20 -4.86
N SER A 296 8.29 31.26 -4.17
CA SER A 296 8.38 29.86 -4.63
C SER A 296 7.58 28.92 -3.73
N ASN A 297 6.87 27.97 -4.35
CA ASN A 297 6.17 26.91 -3.64
C ASN A 297 7.21 26.03 -2.93
N VAL A 298 6.95 25.65 -1.68
CA VAL A 298 7.80 24.72 -0.94
C VAL A 298 7.08 23.38 -0.83
N CYS A 299 7.84 22.31 -0.92
CA CYS A 299 7.35 20.96 -0.80
C CYS A 299 8.03 20.29 0.39
N PHE A 300 7.25 19.69 1.29
CA PHE A 300 7.78 18.90 2.39
C PHE A 300 7.66 17.43 2.08
N GLU A 301 8.69 16.67 2.45
CA GLU A 301 8.69 15.23 2.25
C GLU A 301 9.04 14.52 3.55
N MET A 302 8.17 13.62 4.00
CA MET A 302 8.44 12.74 5.13
C MET A 302 8.84 11.37 4.59
N ILE A 303 10.06 10.95 4.87
CA ILE A 303 10.67 9.78 4.24
C ILE A 303 10.72 8.61 5.20
N PHE A 304 10.09 7.52 4.79
CA PHE A 304 10.18 6.21 5.41
C PHE A 304 11.23 5.37 4.71
N GLU A 305 12.16 4.83 5.48
CA GLU A 305 13.09 3.79 5.07
C GLU A 305 12.43 2.42 5.33
N LEU A 306 12.27 1.63 4.27
CA LEU A 306 11.72 0.29 4.30
C LEU A 306 12.84 -0.71 4.04
N THR A 307 12.99 -1.68 4.92
CA THR A 307 13.87 -2.84 4.75
C THR A 307 13.12 -4.14 4.95
N ASN A 308 13.51 -5.20 4.25
CA ASN A 308 13.04 -6.54 4.51
C ASN A 308 14.20 -7.36 5.11
N LEU A 309 14.01 -7.91 6.30
CA LEU A 309 15.10 -8.61 7.01
C LEU A 309 15.42 -9.99 6.42
N LYS A 310 14.56 -10.53 5.56
CA LYS A 310 14.73 -11.86 4.96
C LYS A 310 15.09 -11.82 3.47
N ASN A 311 14.70 -10.78 2.75
CA ASN A 311 14.95 -10.61 1.32
C ASN A 311 15.43 -9.18 1.02
N ASN A 312 16.16 -8.99 -0.09
CA ASN A 312 16.48 -7.66 -0.60
C ASN A 312 15.20 -7.00 -1.18
N MET A 313 14.97 -5.73 -0.83
CA MET A 313 13.88 -4.89 -1.35
C MET A 313 13.88 -4.78 -2.87
N ASP A 314 15.03 -4.91 -3.55
CA ASP A 314 15.14 -4.89 -5.02
C ASP A 314 14.30 -5.96 -5.73
N SER A 315 13.98 -7.06 -5.04
CA SER A 315 13.20 -8.17 -5.59
C SER A 315 11.69 -8.01 -5.40
N ILE A 316 11.26 -6.98 -4.67
CA ILE A 316 9.87 -6.76 -4.30
C ILE A 316 9.21 -5.91 -5.38
N ASN A 317 8.10 -6.41 -5.95
CA ASN A 317 7.32 -5.64 -6.90
C ASN A 317 6.53 -4.57 -6.14
N TRP A 318 6.29 -3.43 -6.75
CA TRP A 318 5.45 -2.39 -6.16
C TRP A 318 4.50 -1.79 -7.20
N GLU A 319 3.35 -1.33 -6.71
CA GLU A 319 2.29 -0.70 -7.48
C GLU A 319 1.80 0.53 -6.71
N ILE A 320 1.61 1.66 -7.40
CA ILE A 320 1.06 2.90 -6.83
C ILE A 320 -0.36 3.06 -7.37
N SER A 321 -1.31 3.47 -6.54
CA SER A 321 -2.67 3.78 -6.99
C SER A 321 -2.67 4.97 -7.95
N ASP A 322 -3.68 5.07 -8.81
CA ASP A 322 -3.79 6.18 -9.77
C ASP A 322 -3.89 7.55 -9.08
N SER A 323 -4.45 7.60 -7.87
CA SER A 323 -4.54 8.79 -7.02
C SER A 323 -3.22 9.11 -6.28
N GLY A 324 -2.23 8.21 -6.30
CA GLY A 324 -0.99 8.36 -5.54
C GLY A 324 -1.16 8.25 -4.02
N ASN A 325 -2.35 7.95 -3.51
CA ASN A 325 -2.61 7.86 -2.07
C ASN A 325 -2.28 6.48 -1.48
N SER A 326 -2.00 5.47 -2.30
CA SER A 326 -1.69 4.12 -1.84
C SER A 326 -0.53 3.50 -2.60
N ILE A 327 0.34 2.77 -1.90
CA ILE A 327 1.44 2.01 -2.49
C ILE A 327 1.41 0.59 -1.94
N LEU A 328 1.33 -0.39 -2.84
CA LEU A 328 1.35 -1.81 -2.54
C LEU A 328 2.74 -2.37 -2.87
N PHE A 329 3.38 -2.99 -1.88
CA PHE A 329 4.56 -3.82 -2.05
C PHE A 329 4.16 -5.29 -2.05
N ASN A 330 4.64 -6.05 -3.03
CA ASN A 330 4.31 -7.45 -3.27
C ASN A 330 5.57 -8.28 -3.46
N ASP A 331 5.98 -8.98 -2.40
CA ASP A 331 7.01 -10.00 -2.47
C ASP A 331 6.37 -11.33 -2.89
N LYS A 332 6.41 -11.59 -4.21
CA LYS A 332 5.88 -12.82 -4.81
C LYS A 332 6.61 -14.07 -4.34
N LYS A 333 7.88 -13.96 -3.92
CA LYS A 333 8.71 -15.09 -3.50
C LYS A 333 8.32 -15.54 -2.09
N SER A 334 8.14 -14.58 -1.19
CA SER A 334 7.68 -14.85 0.17
C SER A 334 6.15 -14.95 0.27
N GLN A 335 5.41 -14.52 -0.75
CA GLN A 335 3.95 -14.43 -0.76
C GLN A 335 3.45 -13.42 0.28
N SER A 336 4.16 -12.31 0.45
CA SER A 336 3.80 -11.25 1.40
C SER A 336 3.39 -9.98 0.68
N LEU A 337 2.38 -9.29 1.22
CA LEU A 337 1.99 -7.95 0.79
C LEU A 337 2.17 -6.96 1.93
N LEU A 338 2.57 -5.74 1.58
CA LEU A 338 2.58 -4.59 2.48
C LEU A 338 1.92 -3.42 1.75
N LEU A 339 0.83 -2.91 2.29
CA LEU A 339 0.05 -1.82 1.70
C LEU A 339 0.16 -0.58 2.58
N PHE A 340 0.64 0.51 1.99
CA PHE A 340 0.57 1.86 2.55
C PHE A 340 -0.63 2.57 1.95
N SER A 341 -1.43 3.22 2.78
CA SER A 341 -2.58 4.02 2.36
C SER A 341 -2.62 5.31 3.18
N LEU A 342 -2.53 6.43 2.49
CA LEU A 342 -2.56 7.78 3.04
C LEU A 342 -4.02 8.23 3.21
N ALA A 343 -4.36 8.69 4.41
CA ALA A 343 -5.60 9.40 4.68
C ALA A 343 -5.31 10.90 4.67
N ASP A 344 -5.93 11.63 3.75
CA ASP A 344 -5.82 13.08 3.67
C ASP A 344 -6.69 13.71 4.78
N ILE A 345 -6.14 13.83 5.99
CA ILE A 345 -6.81 14.48 7.13
C ILE A 345 -5.92 15.59 7.61
N TYR A 346 -6.17 16.80 7.14
CA TYR A 346 -5.46 17.97 7.61
C TYR A 346 -6.26 18.65 8.73
N SER A 347 -5.69 18.74 9.92
CA SER A 347 -6.17 19.71 10.92
C SER A 347 -5.41 21.01 10.68
N PHE A 348 -6.13 22.06 10.28
CA PHE A 348 -5.55 23.38 10.03
C PHE A 348 -5.72 24.29 11.22
N ASN A 349 -4.72 25.14 11.48
CA ASN A 349 -4.88 26.32 12.31
C ASN A 349 -5.43 27.53 11.51
N GLY A 350 -5.90 27.31 10.28
CA GLY A 350 -6.54 28.32 9.42
C GLY A 350 -5.62 29.27 8.64
N ILE A 351 -4.29 29.10 8.73
CA ILE A 351 -3.34 30.06 8.12
C ILE A 351 -2.60 29.50 6.90
N VAL A 352 -2.48 28.17 6.80
CA VAL A 352 -1.74 27.50 5.73
C VAL A 352 -2.63 26.52 4.98
N GLU A 353 -2.63 26.63 3.65
CA GLU A 353 -3.40 25.80 2.73
C GLU A 353 -2.43 24.84 2.00
N PRO A 354 -2.20 23.61 2.49
CA PRO A 354 -1.47 22.62 1.74
C PRO A 354 -2.36 22.05 0.63
N ASN A 355 -1.73 21.78 -0.50
CA ASN A 355 -2.28 20.87 -1.49
C ASN A 355 -2.20 19.44 -0.97
N HIS A 356 -2.98 18.57 -1.61
CA HIS A 356 -3.04 17.14 -1.34
C HIS A 356 -1.68 16.48 -1.22
N SER A 357 -1.59 15.64 -0.21
CA SER A 357 -0.43 14.81 0.05
C SER A 357 -0.54 13.54 -0.77
N PHE A 358 0.61 13.05 -1.23
CA PHE A 358 0.66 11.82 -2.01
C PHE A 358 1.89 11.02 -1.63
N LEU A 359 1.81 9.73 -1.90
CA LEU A 359 2.91 8.80 -1.73
C LEU A 359 3.75 8.76 -3.00
N LYS A 360 5.06 8.79 -2.80
CA LYS A 360 6.06 8.65 -3.86
C LYS A 360 7.12 7.67 -3.46
N LEU A 361 7.55 6.82 -4.40
CA LEU A 361 8.74 6.00 -4.21
C LEU A 361 9.98 6.75 -4.71
N LEU A 362 10.98 6.92 -3.86
CA LEU A 362 12.26 7.50 -4.26
C LEU A 362 13.08 6.42 -4.98
N LYS A 363 13.42 6.67 -6.24
CA LYS A 363 14.14 5.71 -7.07
C LYS A 363 15.65 5.85 -6.89
N VAL A 364 16.34 4.72 -7.02
CA VAL A 364 17.80 4.65 -7.11
C VAL A 364 18.20 4.82 -8.58
N GLY A 365 19.07 5.77 -8.90
CA GLY A 365 19.67 5.91 -10.25
C GLY A 365 18.69 6.27 -11.37
N GLY A 366 17.57 6.93 -11.06
CA GLY A 366 16.73 7.54 -12.08
C GLY A 366 17.47 8.69 -12.75
N SER A 367 17.36 8.84 -14.07
CA SER A 367 17.81 10.07 -14.74
C SER A 367 17.06 11.24 -14.12
N ASP A 368 17.78 12.30 -13.74
CA ASP A 368 17.23 13.55 -13.19
C ASP A 368 16.14 14.12 -14.11
N VAL A 369 14.90 13.67 -13.91
CA VAL A 369 13.73 14.33 -14.49
C VAL A 369 13.44 15.47 -13.51
N ASP A 370 13.93 16.66 -13.88
CA ASP A 370 13.74 17.97 -13.25
C ASP A 370 13.26 17.97 -11.78
N GLY A 371 14.21 17.90 -10.85
CA GLY A 371 14.00 18.28 -9.45
C GLY A 371 13.45 17.20 -8.52
N GLU A 372 13.39 15.94 -8.95
CA GLU A 372 13.07 14.85 -8.03
C GLU A 372 14.25 14.50 -7.12
N VAL A 373 14.01 14.36 -5.82
CA VAL A 373 15.01 13.85 -4.87
C VAL A 373 15.27 12.39 -5.18
N ASN A 374 16.53 12.04 -5.50
CA ASN A 374 16.95 10.67 -5.61
C ASN A 374 17.25 10.11 -4.23
N SER A 375 17.04 8.81 -4.02
CA SER A 375 17.33 8.19 -2.73
C SER A 375 18.82 8.30 -2.35
N GLU A 376 19.71 8.35 -3.35
CA GLU A 376 21.16 8.51 -3.17
C GLU A 376 21.56 9.88 -2.61
N ASP A 377 20.68 10.88 -2.74
CA ASP A 377 20.91 12.22 -2.18
C ASP A 377 20.63 12.28 -0.67
N LEU A 378 20.02 11.23 -0.10
CA LEU A 378 19.74 11.16 1.34
C LEU A 378 21.00 10.87 2.14
N ILE A 379 21.23 11.65 3.19
CA ILE A 379 22.22 11.31 4.22
C ILE A 379 21.93 9.90 4.77
N ASN A 380 22.97 9.07 4.89
CA ASN A 380 22.88 7.68 5.35
C ASN A 380 22.02 6.76 4.45
N TYR A 381 21.94 7.05 3.15
CA TYR A 381 21.33 6.15 2.19
C TYR A 381 21.89 4.72 2.26
N SER A 382 20.98 3.75 2.13
CA SER A 382 21.24 2.31 2.12
C SER A 382 20.70 1.69 0.84
N LYS A 383 21.56 0.97 0.11
CA LYS A 383 21.21 0.31 -1.16
C LYS A 383 20.26 -0.87 -0.99
N ASP A 384 20.21 -1.46 0.20
CA ASP A 384 19.33 -2.60 0.51
C ASP A 384 17.94 -2.15 0.97
N SER A 385 17.67 -0.84 0.94
CA SER A 385 16.46 -0.22 1.46
C SER A 385 15.69 0.47 0.34
N MET A 386 14.38 0.55 0.53
CA MET A 386 13.49 1.30 -0.33
C MET A 386 12.97 2.51 0.44
N TYR A 387 12.85 3.66 -0.22
CA TYR A 387 12.46 4.91 0.42
C TYR A 387 11.11 5.37 -0.09
N LEU A 388 10.14 5.42 0.82
CA LEU A 388 8.79 5.91 0.58
C LEU A 388 8.70 7.33 1.12
N SER A 389 8.27 8.27 0.29
CA SER A 389 8.06 9.66 0.66
C SER A 389 6.57 9.96 0.75
N ILE A 390 6.15 10.65 1.81
CA ILE A 390 4.87 11.37 1.85
C ILE A 390 5.16 12.81 1.49
N THR A 391 4.69 13.22 0.33
CA THR A 391 4.94 14.55 -0.24
C THR A 391 3.77 15.49 0.10
N ILE A 392 4.05 16.64 0.70
CA ILE A 392 3.09 17.69 1.06
C ILE A 392 3.48 18.93 0.26
N LYS A 393 2.62 19.36 -0.66
CA LYS A 393 2.88 20.54 -1.49
C LYS A 393 2.23 21.76 -0.85
N GLU A 394 3.02 22.74 -0.45
CA GLU A 394 2.50 23.98 0.12
C GLU A 394 2.25 25.00 -1.00
N SER A 395 1.06 25.61 -1.04
CA SER A 395 0.83 26.79 -1.88
C SER A 395 1.33 28.04 -1.18
N LEU A 396 1.82 29.01 -1.97
CA LEU A 396 2.29 30.34 -1.56
C LEU A 396 1.55 30.91 -0.35
N ILE A 397 2.24 30.98 0.79
CA ILE A 397 1.76 31.74 1.95
C ILE A 397 2.45 33.09 1.92
N THR A 398 1.65 34.15 1.99
CA THR A 398 2.13 35.54 1.92
C THR A 398 2.76 36.03 3.22
N GLU A 399 2.60 35.30 4.33
CA GLU A 399 3.18 35.64 5.63
C GLU A 399 3.92 34.45 6.27
N PRO A 400 5.09 34.67 6.89
CA PRO A 400 5.85 33.61 7.54
C PRO A 400 5.12 33.11 8.79
N THR A 401 4.53 31.92 8.70
CA THR A 401 3.73 31.34 9.78
C THR A 401 4.30 30.01 10.25
N ILE A 402 4.03 29.69 11.52
CA ILE A 402 4.27 28.35 12.06
C ILE A 402 3.00 27.55 11.82
N GLY A 403 3.12 26.47 11.05
CA GLY A 403 2.02 25.56 10.77
C GLY A 403 2.31 24.18 11.36
N THR A 404 1.30 23.57 11.99
CA THR A 404 1.34 22.14 12.32
C THR A 404 0.46 21.40 11.33
N TYR A 405 1.06 20.48 10.59
CA TYR A 405 0.32 19.56 9.73
C TYR A 405 -0.04 18.34 10.55
N THR A 406 -1.14 17.67 10.25
CA THR A 406 -1.39 16.32 10.74
C THR A 406 -1.63 15.44 9.54
N ILE A 407 -1.00 14.29 9.51
CA ILE A 407 -1.06 13.33 8.42
C ILE A 407 -1.28 11.97 9.03
N LYS A 408 -2.21 11.22 8.43
CA LYS A 408 -2.56 9.89 8.89
C LYS A 408 -2.21 8.90 7.80
N LEU A 409 -1.26 8.01 8.09
CA LEU A 409 -0.80 6.96 7.18
C LEU A 409 -1.17 5.62 7.78
N MET A 410 -1.89 4.81 7.03
CA MET A 410 -2.18 3.44 7.39
C MET A 410 -1.20 2.49 6.71
N ILE A 411 -0.74 1.48 7.45
CA ILE A 411 0.06 0.40 6.90
C ILE A 411 -0.57 -0.93 7.29
N ASN A 412 -0.69 -1.83 6.32
CA ASN A 412 -1.19 -3.17 6.51
C ASN A 412 -0.23 -4.20 5.92
N ALA A 413 -0.07 -5.33 6.60
CA ALA A 413 0.67 -6.47 6.05
C ALA A 413 -0.22 -7.70 5.92
N TYR A 414 -0.05 -8.44 4.82
CA TYR A 414 -0.86 -9.62 4.50
C TYR A 414 0.02 -10.79 4.05
N ASP A 415 -0.44 -12.00 4.33
CA ASP A 415 -0.03 -13.19 3.59
C ASP A 415 -0.93 -13.37 2.37
N THR A 416 -0.33 -13.63 1.21
CA THR A 416 -1.07 -14.10 0.04
C THR A 416 -1.09 -15.61 0.00
N PRO A 417 -2.16 -16.23 -0.53
CA PRO A 417 -2.14 -17.65 -0.80
C PRO A 417 -1.08 -17.90 -1.86
N GLY A 418 0.00 -18.53 -1.45
CA GLY A 418 0.93 -19.11 -2.39
C GLY A 418 0.28 -20.05 -3.36
N PHE A 419 0.96 -20.27 -4.48
CA PHE A 419 0.87 -21.55 -5.19
C PHE A 419 1.50 -22.63 -4.30
N VAL A 420 0.84 -22.96 -3.20
CA VAL A 420 1.10 -24.18 -2.47
C VAL A 420 0.26 -25.23 -3.17
N LEU A 421 0.88 -25.93 -4.14
CA LEU A 421 0.29 -27.15 -4.66
C LEU A 421 -0.02 -28.04 -3.46
N GLN A 422 -1.27 -28.43 -3.30
CA GLN A 422 -1.65 -29.34 -2.22
C GLN A 422 -0.87 -30.64 -2.41
N GLY A 423 -0.54 -31.35 -1.32
CA GLY A 423 0.30 -32.55 -1.41
C GLY A 423 -0.21 -33.59 -2.43
N TRP A 424 -1.53 -33.67 -2.63
CA TRP A 424 -2.14 -34.53 -3.65
C TRP A 424 -1.95 -34.01 -5.08
N GLU A 425 -1.90 -32.70 -5.30
CA GLU A 425 -1.63 -32.10 -6.62
C GLU A 425 -0.19 -32.36 -7.04
N ILE A 426 0.75 -32.23 -6.09
CA ILE A 426 2.15 -32.62 -6.30
C ILE A 426 2.22 -34.12 -6.61
N ALA A 427 1.54 -34.96 -5.83
CA ALA A 427 1.50 -36.40 -6.08
C ALA A 427 0.91 -36.73 -7.46
N LEU A 428 -0.13 -36.00 -7.90
CA LEU A 428 -0.74 -36.18 -9.21
C LEU A 428 0.20 -35.76 -10.34
N ILE A 429 0.90 -34.64 -10.21
CA ILE A 429 1.91 -34.18 -11.19
C ILE A 429 3.06 -35.20 -11.28
N VAL A 430 3.56 -35.69 -10.14
CA VAL A 430 4.62 -36.71 -10.10
C VAL A 430 4.13 -38.02 -10.73
N PHE A 431 2.93 -38.48 -10.36
CA PHE A 431 2.35 -39.70 -10.92
C PHE A 431 2.11 -39.60 -12.43
N ALA A 432 1.54 -38.49 -12.90
CA ALA A 432 1.34 -38.22 -14.31
C ALA A 432 2.68 -38.21 -15.08
N SER A 433 3.72 -37.60 -14.50
CA SER A 433 5.06 -37.57 -15.09
C SER A 433 5.67 -38.98 -15.20
N VAL A 434 5.54 -39.81 -14.16
CA VAL A 434 6.02 -41.20 -14.16
C VAL A 434 5.23 -42.08 -15.13
N ALA A 435 3.91 -41.91 -15.19
CA ALA A 435 3.05 -42.64 -16.12
C ALA A 435 3.37 -42.28 -17.58
N LEU A 436 3.56 -41.00 -17.87
CA LEU A 436 3.89 -40.51 -19.20
C LEU A 436 5.29 -40.96 -19.64
N PHE A 437 6.27 -40.95 -18.73
CA PHE A 437 7.59 -41.53 -18.97
C PHE A 437 7.51 -43.04 -19.25
N SER A 438 6.75 -43.79 -18.45
CA SER A 438 6.56 -45.23 -18.63
C SER A 438 5.89 -45.55 -19.96
N PHE A 439 4.89 -44.74 -20.35
CA PHE A 439 4.23 -44.84 -21.65
C PHE A 439 5.20 -44.56 -22.80
N MET A 440 6.04 -43.52 -22.69
CA MET A 440 7.08 -43.23 -23.69
C MET A 440 8.08 -44.38 -23.84
N VAL A 441 8.54 -44.98 -22.74
CA VAL A 441 9.41 -46.17 -22.76
C VAL A 441 8.71 -47.34 -23.45
N PHE A 442 7.43 -47.57 -23.16
CA PHE A 442 6.64 -48.63 -23.80
C PHE A 442 6.53 -48.42 -25.32
N ILE A 443 6.25 -47.20 -25.78
CA ILE A 443 6.20 -46.86 -27.21
C ILE A 443 7.58 -47.09 -27.87
N ILE A 444 8.67 -46.68 -27.22
CA ILE A 444 10.03 -46.92 -27.73
C ILE A 444 10.30 -48.42 -27.88
N VAL A 445 9.92 -49.24 -26.89
CA VAL A 445 10.06 -50.70 -26.96
C VAL A 445 9.25 -51.29 -28.12
N LEU A 446 8.02 -50.82 -28.35
CA LEU A 446 7.21 -51.26 -29.49
C LEU A 446 7.86 -50.89 -30.83
N ILE A 447 8.39 -49.67 -30.96
CA ILE A 447 9.11 -49.22 -32.16
C ILE A 447 10.35 -50.08 -32.41
N VAL A 448 11.13 -50.38 -31.36
CA VAL A 448 12.31 -51.25 -31.46
C VAL A 448 11.92 -52.66 -31.87
N ARG A 449 10.88 -53.24 -31.25
CA ARG A 449 10.37 -54.59 -31.61
C ARG A 449 9.91 -54.64 -33.07
N ALA A 450 9.15 -53.64 -33.53
CA ALA A 450 8.72 -53.54 -34.92
C ALA A 450 9.90 -53.46 -35.90
N ARG A 451 10.95 -52.69 -35.56
CA ARG A 451 12.19 -52.61 -36.37
C ARG A 451 12.96 -53.93 -36.40
N VAL A 452 13.06 -54.63 -35.28
CA VAL A 452 13.73 -55.95 -35.20
C VAL A 452 12.97 -57.01 -36.00
N ALA A 453 11.63 -57.05 -35.86
CA ALA A 453 10.79 -57.95 -36.65
C ALA A 453 10.98 -57.71 -38.15
N LYS A 454 10.93 -56.44 -38.60
CA LYS A 454 11.17 -56.06 -40.00
C LYS A 454 12.55 -56.50 -40.50
N LYS A 455 13.60 -56.40 -39.67
CA LYS A 455 14.94 -56.93 -40.01
C LYS A 455 14.95 -58.44 -40.18
N ARG A 456 14.29 -59.19 -39.28
CA ARG A 456 14.18 -60.65 -39.38
C ARG A 456 13.43 -61.09 -40.62
N THR A 457 12.29 -60.47 -40.94
CA THR A 457 11.54 -60.77 -42.18
C THR A 457 12.39 -60.52 -43.43
N LYS A 458 13.18 -59.44 -43.43
CA LYS A 458 14.10 -59.14 -44.54
C LYS A 458 15.26 -60.13 -44.65
N GLN A 459 15.72 -60.71 -43.54
CA GLN A 459 16.73 -61.78 -43.54
C GLN A 459 16.15 -63.12 -44.02
N LEU A 460 14.93 -63.48 -43.60
CA LEU A 460 14.24 -64.68 -44.08
C LEU A 460 13.96 -64.61 -45.59
N LEU A 461 13.48 -63.47 -46.10
CA LEU A 461 13.32 -63.25 -47.54
C LEU A 461 14.64 -63.33 -48.32
N ARG A 462 15.79 -62.97 -47.70
CA ARG A 462 17.10 -63.16 -48.34
C ARG A 462 17.53 -64.62 -48.38
N LEU A 463 17.23 -65.40 -47.35
CA LEU A 463 17.52 -66.83 -47.30
C LEU A 463 16.68 -67.61 -48.32
N GLU A 464 15.41 -67.26 -48.49
CA GLU A 464 14.52 -67.88 -49.48
C GLU A 464 14.95 -67.60 -50.93
N ILE A 465 15.56 -66.43 -51.21
CA ILE A 465 16.16 -66.13 -52.52
C ILE A 465 17.48 -66.89 -52.74
N LEU A 466 18.19 -67.29 -51.68
CA LEU A 466 19.43 -68.06 -51.76
C LEU A 466 19.19 -69.56 -51.99
N ASP A 467 18.08 -70.12 -51.51
CA ASP A 467 17.71 -71.53 -51.74
C ASP A 467 17.25 -71.85 -53.17
N ILE A 468 16.97 -70.84 -54.00
CA ILE A 468 16.53 -71.04 -55.40
C ILE A 468 17.73 -71.13 -56.36
N ASN A 469 18.96 -70.80 -55.93
CA ASN A 469 20.14 -70.71 -56.80
C ASN A 469 21.31 -71.62 -56.38
N THR A 470 21.05 -72.76 -55.75
CA THR A 470 22.09 -73.76 -55.44
C THR A 470 22.09 -74.90 -56.45
N PRO A 471 23.02 -74.92 -57.43
CA PRO A 471 23.26 -76.10 -58.25
C PRO A 471 23.93 -77.19 -57.39
N THR A 472 23.38 -78.40 -57.50
CA THR A 472 23.97 -79.64 -57.00
C THR A 472 25.34 -79.89 -57.61
N GLU A 473 26.38 -79.92 -56.79
CA GLU A 473 27.68 -80.50 -57.17
C GLU A 473 28.25 -81.37 -56.05
N GLU A 474 28.71 -82.54 -56.48
CA GLU A 474 29.23 -83.65 -55.69
C GLU A 474 30.63 -83.39 -55.12
N ASN A 475 30.92 -84.11 -54.02
CA ASN A 475 32.20 -84.68 -53.63
C ASN A 475 33.47 -83.79 -53.68
N SER A 476 34.09 -83.58 -52.51
CA SER A 476 35.33 -84.30 -52.18
C SER A 476 35.90 -83.92 -50.80
N THR A 477 36.57 -84.92 -50.25
CA THR A 477 37.38 -85.03 -49.04
C THR A 477 38.53 -84.03 -48.90
N LEU A 478 38.90 -83.63 -47.67
CA LEU A 478 40.22 -83.86 -47.01
C LEU A 478 40.60 -82.81 -45.94
N LEU A 479 40.96 -83.34 -44.76
CA LEU A 479 42.12 -83.03 -43.90
C LEU A 479 42.33 -81.64 -43.24
N ASN A 480 42.51 -81.70 -41.90
CA ASN A 480 43.48 -80.99 -41.04
C ASN A 480 43.68 -79.46 -41.19
N THR A 481 43.67 -78.66 -40.12
CA THR A 481 44.75 -78.59 -39.11
C THR A 481 44.39 -77.58 -38.00
N ASN A 482 44.97 -77.82 -36.82
CA ASN A 482 45.11 -76.90 -35.68
C ASN A 482 45.54 -75.47 -36.06
N THR A 483 45.03 -74.46 -35.34
CA THR A 483 45.90 -73.41 -34.78
C THR A 483 45.20 -72.64 -33.66
N SER A 484 45.86 -72.60 -32.50
CA SER A 484 45.52 -71.71 -31.40
C SER A 484 45.95 -70.29 -31.74
N GLN A 485 45.14 -69.28 -31.42
CA GLN A 485 45.66 -67.93 -31.20
C GLN A 485 44.81 -67.13 -30.20
N LYS A 486 45.34 -67.12 -28.97
CA LYS A 486 45.45 -66.02 -28.01
C LYS A 486 45.21 -64.62 -28.63
N ILE A 487 44.45 -63.75 -27.94
CA ILE A 487 44.84 -62.37 -27.54
C ILE A 487 43.63 -61.54 -27.07
N SER A 488 43.89 -60.77 -26.00
CA SER A 488 43.32 -59.48 -25.61
C SER A 488 42.02 -59.44 -24.79
N SER A 489 42.24 -59.43 -23.49
CA SER A 489 41.54 -58.61 -22.49
C SER A 489 41.57 -57.12 -22.85
N ASN A 490 40.41 -56.47 -22.92
CA ASN A 490 40.30 -55.01 -22.86
C ASN A 490 39.44 -54.58 -21.67
N ASN A 491 40.13 -53.96 -20.71
CA ASN A 491 39.60 -53.08 -19.66
C ASN A 491 38.95 -51.84 -20.30
N ILE A 492 37.73 -51.46 -19.90
CA ILE A 492 37.28 -50.06 -19.89
C ILE A 492 36.30 -49.83 -18.71
N ASN A 493 36.83 -49.12 -17.70
CA ASN A 493 36.25 -48.10 -16.80
C ASN A 493 34.81 -48.21 -16.29
N GLU A 494 34.71 -48.52 -14.99
CA GLU A 494 33.67 -47.98 -14.10
C GLU A 494 33.93 -46.49 -13.82
N THR A 495 32.91 -45.66 -14.04
CA THR A 495 32.81 -44.30 -13.51
C THR A 495 31.68 -44.25 -12.49
N THR A 496 32.04 -44.02 -11.23
CA THR A 496 31.20 -43.55 -10.14
C THR A 496 30.67 -42.14 -10.40
N PRO A 497 29.45 -41.80 -9.94
CA PRO A 497 29.14 -40.43 -9.56
C PRO A 497 29.21 -40.27 -8.03
N LEU A 498 29.80 -39.16 -7.62
CA LEU A 498 29.85 -38.64 -6.25
C LEU A 498 28.46 -38.25 -5.74
N LEU A 499 28.31 -38.40 -4.42
CA LEU A 499 27.36 -37.72 -3.54
C LEU A 499 27.57 -36.20 -3.53
#